data_AF-A0A967NLT5-F1
#
_entry.id   AF-A0A967NLT5-F1
#
_cell.length_a   1.000
_cell.length_b   1.000
_cell.length_c   1.000
_cell.angle_alpha   90.00
_cell.angle_beta   90.00
_cell.angle_gamma   90.00
#
_symmetry.space_group_name_H-M   'P 1'
#
loop_
_entity.id
_entity.type
_entity.pdbx_description
1 polymer ?
#
loop_
_entity_poly.entity_id
_entity_poly.type
_entity_poly.pdbx_seq_one_letter_code
_entity_poly.pdbx_strand_id
1 'polypeptide(L)'
;MVRYAAEVQGLSPRGLEREYERLAGGEGETHAIRMALLLSHPEAPFRDPHRAERLLEDYLERPGSDTSCCREFAAFVRDSLLEQRHTRAQMSNTLVALRQERKALEQEVQHLRSAVAEERAKRSKLESQIEALKAIEKSLDKVQRVEQRLQD
;
A
#
# COMPACT_ATOMS: atom_id res chain seq x y z
N MET A 1 19.51 -18.15 -25.17
CA MET A 1 18.67 -17.13 -24.49
C MET A 1 18.70 -17.26 -22.98
N VAL A 2 18.45 -18.45 -22.41
CA VAL A 2 18.50 -18.69 -20.94
C VAL A 2 19.80 -18.20 -20.28
N ARG A 3 20.96 -18.51 -20.87
CA ARG A 3 22.27 -18.05 -20.36
C ARG A 3 22.36 -16.52 -20.28
N TYR A 4 21.84 -15.81 -21.28
CA TYR A 4 21.85 -14.34 -21.28
C TYR A 4 20.93 -13.77 -20.20
N ALA A 5 19.76 -14.39 -19.98
CA ALA A 5 18.87 -13.98 -18.90
C ALA A 5 19.54 -14.15 -17.53
N ALA A 6 20.25 -15.26 -17.31
CA ALA A 6 21.03 -15.48 -16.08
C ALA A 6 22.19 -14.48 -15.93
N GLU A 7 22.89 -14.17 -17.02
CA GLU A 7 23.93 -13.15 -17.03
C GLU A 7 23.38 -11.78 -16.64
N VAL A 8 22.25 -11.35 -17.23
CA VAL A 8 21.58 -10.08 -16.91
C VAL A 8 21.16 -10.01 -15.44
N GLN A 9 20.65 -11.11 -14.87
CA GLN A 9 20.28 -11.16 -13.44
C GLN A 9 21.48 -10.97 -12.49
N GLY A 10 22.70 -11.30 -12.94
CA GLY A 10 23.92 -11.12 -12.15
C GLY A 10 24.61 -9.77 -12.34
N LEU A 11 24.12 -8.89 -13.22
CA LEU A 11 24.75 -7.62 -13.50
C LEU A 11 24.40 -6.57 -12.43
N SER A 12 25.43 -5.82 -12.00
CA SER A 12 25.23 -4.61 -11.21
C SER A 12 24.57 -3.50 -12.05
N PRO A 13 24.01 -2.43 -11.44
CA PRO A 13 23.40 -1.33 -12.19
C PRO A 13 24.30 -0.71 -13.27
N ARG A 14 25.59 -0.51 -12.98
CA ARG A 14 26.58 -0.04 -13.98
C ARG A 14 26.91 -1.10 -15.04
N GLY A 15 26.74 -2.38 -14.72
CA GLY A 15 26.83 -3.47 -15.69
C GLY A 15 25.65 -3.45 -16.66
N LEU A 16 24.44 -3.25 -16.13
CA LEU A 16 23.21 -3.12 -16.90
C LEU A 16 23.26 -1.92 -17.85
N GLU A 17 23.77 -0.76 -17.42
CA GLU A 17 23.93 0.43 -18.26
C GLU A 17 24.86 0.18 -19.45
N ARG A 18 26.05 -0.39 -19.20
CA ARG A 18 26.98 -0.73 -20.28
C ARG A 18 26.41 -1.74 -21.26
N GLU A 19 25.66 -2.71 -20.74
CA GLU A 19 25.00 -3.73 -21.55
C GLU A 19 23.86 -3.14 -22.39
N TYR A 20 23.10 -2.20 -21.83
CA TYR A 20 22.07 -1.45 -22.55
C TYR A 20 22.67 -0.57 -23.65
N GLU A 21 23.72 0.20 -23.36
CA GLU A 21 24.43 1.00 -24.36
C GLU A 21 24.98 0.14 -25.50
N ARG A 22 25.57 -1.02 -25.15
CA ARG A 22 26.06 -1.99 -26.14
C ARG A 22 24.96 -2.48 -27.05
N LEU A 23 23.76 -2.73 -26.51
CA LEU A 23 22.64 -3.19 -27.31
C LEU A 23 21.88 -2.06 -28.00
N ALA A 24 21.96 -0.80 -27.55
CA ALA A 24 21.14 0.29 -28.07
C ALA A 24 21.27 0.55 -29.59
N GLY A 25 22.41 0.17 -30.20
CA GLY A 25 22.63 0.24 -31.65
C GLY A 25 22.64 -1.12 -32.36
N GLY A 26 22.30 -2.20 -31.66
CA GLY A 26 22.33 -3.55 -32.21
C GLY A 26 21.13 -3.87 -33.09
N GLU A 27 21.34 -4.68 -34.12
CA GLU A 27 20.29 -5.30 -34.91
C GLU A 27 20.38 -6.82 -34.78
N GLY A 28 19.27 -7.52 -34.97
CA GLY A 28 19.23 -8.99 -35.02
C GLY A 28 18.00 -9.59 -34.38
N GLU A 29 17.75 -10.87 -34.68
CA GLU A 29 16.55 -11.58 -34.22
C GLU A 29 16.45 -11.64 -32.69
N THR A 30 17.56 -11.86 -31.99
CA THR A 30 17.54 -11.97 -30.52
C THR A 30 17.64 -10.62 -29.81
N HIS A 31 17.88 -9.53 -30.55
CA HIS A 31 18.07 -8.20 -29.96
C HIS A 31 16.83 -7.75 -29.19
N ALA A 32 15.63 -7.87 -29.78
CA ALA A 32 14.38 -7.42 -29.15
C ALA A 32 14.16 -8.12 -27.80
N ILE A 33 14.43 -9.43 -27.75
CA ILE A 33 14.30 -10.22 -26.52
C ILE A 33 15.34 -9.80 -25.47
N ARG A 34 16.61 -9.62 -25.86
CA ARG A 34 17.67 -9.18 -24.93
C ARG A 34 17.41 -7.79 -24.39
N MET A 35 16.98 -6.87 -25.25
CA MET A 35 16.59 -5.52 -24.87
C MET A 35 15.40 -5.53 -23.92
N ALA A 36 14.37 -6.34 -24.20
CA ALA A 36 13.22 -6.50 -23.31
C ALA A 36 13.62 -7.03 -21.92
N LEU A 37 14.54 -7.99 -21.85
CA LEU A 37 15.06 -8.49 -20.57
C LEU A 37 15.73 -7.36 -19.76
N LEU A 38 16.60 -6.56 -20.38
CA LEU A 38 17.25 -5.43 -19.71
C LEU A 38 16.25 -4.36 -19.25
N LEU A 39 15.34 -3.96 -20.14
CA LEU A 39 14.32 -2.96 -19.86
C LEU A 39 13.35 -3.41 -18.77
N SER A 40 13.15 -4.71 -18.61
CA SER A 40 12.31 -5.27 -17.55
C SER A 40 13.01 -5.43 -16.19
N HIS A 41 14.35 -5.41 -16.17
CA HIS A 41 15.15 -5.73 -14.99
C HIS A 41 14.81 -4.79 -13.81
N PRO A 42 14.55 -5.32 -12.59
CA PRO A 42 14.06 -4.52 -11.47
C PRO A 42 15.05 -3.44 -11.00
N GLU A 43 16.35 -3.70 -11.12
CA GLU A 43 17.41 -2.78 -10.69
C GLU A 43 17.97 -1.91 -11.82
N ALA A 44 17.44 -2.01 -13.04
CA ALA A 44 17.93 -1.20 -14.15
C ALA A 44 17.52 0.28 -13.95
N PRO A 45 18.44 1.25 -14.07
CA PRO A 45 18.12 2.67 -13.95
C PRO A 45 17.29 3.19 -15.13
N PHE A 46 17.38 2.52 -16.28
CA PHE A 46 16.61 2.78 -17.51
C PHE A 46 15.40 1.84 -17.66
N ARG A 47 14.94 1.24 -16.56
CA ARG A 47 13.85 0.27 -16.56
C ARG A 47 12.58 0.85 -17.20
N ASP A 48 12.07 0.15 -18.21
CA ASP A 48 10.84 0.46 -18.91
C ASP A 48 10.11 -0.84 -19.32
N PRO A 49 9.26 -1.40 -18.42
CA PRO A 49 8.58 -2.65 -18.70
C PRO A 49 7.55 -2.53 -19.84
N HIS A 50 6.99 -1.33 -20.09
CA HIS A 50 6.04 -1.14 -21.19
C HIS A 50 6.73 -1.17 -22.55
N ARG A 51 7.93 -0.60 -22.64
CA ARG A 51 8.76 -0.73 -23.84
C ARG A 51 9.25 -2.17 -24.02
N ALA A 52 9.59 -2.88 -22.94
CA ALA A 52 9.94 -4.29 -22.99
C ALA A 52 8.78 -5.15 -23.55
N GLU A 53 7.55 -4.94 -23.05
CA GLU A 53 6.34 -5.62 -23.53
C GLU A 53 6.13 -5.38 -25.03
N ARG A 54 6.16 -4.12 -25.47
CA ARG A 54 5.99 -3.75 -26.90
C ARG A 54 7.05 -4.38 -27.80
N LEU A 55 8.31 -4.38 -27.37
CA LEU A 55 9.39 -5.02 -28.14
C LEU A 55 9.17 -6.52 -28.33
N LEU A 56 8.63 -7.20 -27.32
CA LEU A 56 8.30 -8.63 -27.42
C LEU A 56 7.06 -8.86 -28.28
N GLU A 57 6.05 -8.00 -28.20
CA GLU A 57 4.86 -8.04 -29.04
C GLU A 57 5.24 -7.87 -30.53
N ASP A 58 5.96 -6.79 -30.86
CA ASP A 58 6.48 -6.53 -32.20
C ASP A 58 7.32 -7.71 -32.73
N TYR A 59 8.09 -8.36 -31.86
CA TYR A 59 8.89 -9.53 -32.22
C TYR A 59 8.03 -10.77 -32.52
N LEU A 60 6.99 -11.00 -31.74
CA LEU A 60 6.09 -12.16 -31.89
C LEU A 60 5.16 -12.05 -33.10
N GLU A 61 4.84 -10.82 -33.52
CA GLU A 61 3.98 -10.51 -34.66
C GLU A 61 4.70 -10.60 -36.02
N ARG A 62 6.03 -10.45 -36.06
CA ARG A 62 6.80 -10.53 -37.31
C ARG A 62 6.75 -11.93 -37.93
N PRO A 63 6.19 -12.10 -39.14
CA PRO A 63 6.23 -13.38 -39.85
C PRO A 63 7.66 -13.63 -40.38
N GLY A 64 8.25 -14.79 -40.07
CA GLY A 64 9.51 -15.23 -40.68
C GLY A 64 10.72 -15.40 -39.76
N SER A 65 10.58 -15.40 -38.44
CA SER A 65 11.66 -15.84 -37.54
C SER A 65 11.57 -17.37 -37.34
N ASP A 66 12.30 -18.12 -38.16
CA ASP A 66 12.29 -19.60 -38.14
C ASP A 66 12.91 -20.22 -36.86
N THR A 67 13.37 -19.41 -35.89
CA THR A 67 13.85 -19.89 -34.59
C THR A 67 12.71 -20.05 -33.58
N SER A 68 11.93 -21.14 -33.72
CA SER A 68 10.83 -21.53 -32.82
C SER A 68 11.16 -21.37 -31.32
N CYS A 69 12.38 -21.71 -30.90
CA CYS A 69 12.80 -21.59 -29.50
C CYS A 69 12.92 -20.14 -28.97
N CYS A 70 13.31 -19.19 -29.83
CA CYS A 70 13.38 -17.77 -29.44
C CYS A 70 11.97 -17.19 -29.31
N ARG A 71 11.05 -17.63 -30.16
CA ARG A 71 9.65 -17.20 -30.14
C ARG A 71 8.92 -17.70 -28.90
N GLU A 72 9.07 -18.97 -28.55
CA GLU A 72 8.52 -19.54 -27.30
C GLU A 72 9.08 -18.83 -26.07
N PHE A 73 10.39 -18.59 -26.05
CA PHE A 73 11.01 -17.86 -24.95
C PHE A 73 10.53 -16.40 -24.86
N ALA A 74 10.37 -15.71 -25.99
CA ALA A 74 9.82 -14.35 -26.03
C ALA A 74 8.37 -14.31 -25.49
N ALA A 75 7.54 -15.27 -25.88
CA ALA A 75 6.18 -15.41 -25.37
C ALA A 75 6.18 -15.64 -23.85
N PHE A 76 7.02 -16.55 -23.36
CA PHE A 76 7.19 -16.81 -21.93
C PHE A 76 7.60 -15.54 -21.16
N VAL A 77 8.59 -14.79 -21.66
CA VAL A 77 9.03 -13.54 -21.01
C VAL A 77 7.90 -12.53 -20.99
N ARG A 78 7.18 -12.35 -22.10
CA ARG A 78 6.04 -11.42 -22.18
C ARG A 78 4.96 -11.78 -21.17
N ASP A 79 4.58 -13.06 -21.10
CA ASP A 79 3.52 -13.52 -20.20
C ASP A 79 3.92 -13.33 -18.74
N SER A 80 5.20 -13.58 -18.39
CA SER A 80 5.73 -13.28 -17.06
C SER A 80 5.70 -11.78 -16.73
N LEU A 81 6.01 -10.88 -17.69
CA LEU A 81 5.92 -9.44 -17.47
C LEU A 81 4.49 -8.99 -17.23
N LEU A 82 3.52 -9.53 -17.98
CA LEU A 82 2.10 -9.24 -17.79
C LEU A 82 1.60 -9.71 -16.41
N GLU A 83 2.01 -10.91 -15.98
CA GLU A 83 1.69 -11.44 -14.65
C GLU A 83 2.28 -10.57 -13.53
N GLN A 84 3.55 -10.17 -13.66
CA GLN A 84 4.18 -9.25 -12.71
C GLN A 84 3.46 -7.91 -12.65
N ARG A 85 3.05 -7.36 -13.80
CA ARG A 85 2.28 -6.11 -13.87
C ARG A 85 0.93 -6.25 -13.19
N HIS A 86 0.22 -7.35 -13.43
CA HIS A 86 -1.06 -7.64 -12.80
C HIS A 86 -0.92 -7.74 -11.28
N THR A 87 0.06 -8.50 -10.80
CA THR A 87 0.36 -8.67 -9.38
C THR A 87 0.68 -7.33 -8.71
N ARG A 88 1.49 -6.49 -9.35
CA ARG A 88 1.82 -5.15 -8.83
C ARG A 88 0.60 -4.23 -8.80
N ALA A 89 -0.26 -4.29 -9.80
CA ALA A 89 -1.50 -3.51 -9.82
C ALA A 89 -2.42 -3.95 -8.67
N GLN A 90 -2.56 -5.26 -8.44
CA GLN A 90 -3.31 -5.79 -7.31
C GLN A 90 -2.72 -5.32 -5.97
N MET A 91 -1.40 -5.45 -5.77
CA MET A 91 -0.73 -4.97 -4.55
C MET A 91 -0.93 -3.47 -4.33
N SER A 92 -0.84 -2.66 -5.40
CA SER A 92 -1.09 -1.21 -5.33
C SER A 92 -2.52 -0.92 -4.87
N ASN A 93 -3.50 -1.61 -5.46
CA ASN A 93 -4.91 -1.47 -5.08
C ASN A 93 -5.14 -1.88 -3.62
N THR A 94 -4.54 -2.99 -3.17
CA THR A 94 -4.60 -3.42 -1.77
C THR A 94 -3.98 -2.38 -0.83
N LEU A 95 -2.84 -1.78 -1.20
CA LEU A 95 -2.21 -0.72 -0.40
C LEU A 95 -3.09 0.54 -0.32
N VAL A 96 -3.79 0.89 -1.41
CA VAL A 96 -4.75 2.01 -1.41
C VAL A 96 -5.93 1.70 -0.47
N ALA A 97 -6.49 0.49 -0.55
CA ALA A 97 -7.59 0.06 0.31
C ALA A 97 -7.20 0.08 1.80
N LEU A 98 -6.03 -0.48 2.14
CA LEU A 98 -5.52 -0.49 3.52
C LEU A 98 -5.27 0.93 4.07
N ARG A 99 -4.81 1.87 3.23
CA ARG A 99 -4.65 3.28 3.63
C ARG A 99 -5.99 3.95 3.92
N GLN A 100 -7.02 3.65 3.12
CA GLN A 100 -8.37 4.18 3.33
C GLN A 100 -8.99 3.62 4.61
N GLU A 101 -8.88 2.31 4.83
CA GLU A 101 -9.36 1.64 6.05
C GLU A 101 -8.66 2.18 7.30
N ARG A 102 -7.33 2.31 7.27
CA ARG A 102 -6.58 2.92 8.37
C ARG A 102 -7.09 4.32 8.70
N LYS A 103 -7.33 5.16 7.69
CA LYS A 103 -7.85 6.52 7.90
C LYS A 103 -9.25 6.51 8.52
N ALA A 104 -10.12 5.59 8.08
CA ALA A 104 -11.45 5.44 8.66
C ALA A 104 -11.37 5.03 10.15
N LEU A 105 -10.52 4.06 10.48
CA LEU A 105 -10.29 3.64 11.87
C LEU A 105 -9.71 4.76 12.74
N GLU A 106 -8.78 5.56 12.22
CA GLU A 106 -8.24 6.73 12.93
C GLU A 106 -9.34 7.76 13.25
N GLN A 107 -10.27 7.99 12.33
CA GLN A 107 -11.43 8.86 12.54
C GLN A 107 -12.40 8.30 13.58
N GLU A 108 -12.68 6.99 13.52
CA GLU A 108 -13.54 6.31 14.48
C GLU A 108 -12.95 6.35 15.91
N VAL A 109 -11.65 6.09 16.04
CA VAL A 109 -10.94 6.21 17.33
C VAL A 109 -11.04 7.63 17.87
N GLN A 110 -10.89 8.65 17.02
CA GLN A 110 -11.00 10.03 17.45
C GLN A 110 -12.43 10.37 17.92
N HIS A 111 -13.45 9.89 17.20
CA HIS A 111 -14.85 10.05 17.59
C HIS A 111 -15.17 9.35 18.92
N LEU A 112 -14.68 8.13 19.13
CA LEU A 112 -14.86 7.41 20.39
C LEU A 112 -14.18 8.14 21.55
N ARG A 113 -12.99 8.72 21.33
CA ARG A 113 -12.30 9.52 22.34
C ARG A 113 -13.10 10.76 22.75
N SER A 114 -13.70 11.48 21.81
CA SER A 114 -14.55 12.62 22.14
C SER A 114 -15.80 12.20 22.90
N ALA A 115 -16.48 11.12 22.46
CA ALA A 115 -17.65 10.60 23.16
C ALA A 115 -17.34 10.19 24.61
N VAL A 116 -16.21 9.52 24.84
CA VAL A 116 -15.76 9.18 26.21
C VAL A 116 -15.46 10.42 27.04
N ALA A 117 -14.86 11.46 26.45
CA ALA A 117 -14.59 12.71 27.16
C ALA A 117 -15.89 13.42 27.57
N GLU A 118 -16.89 13.44 26.69
CA GLU A 118 -18.21 14.00 26.97
C GLU A 118 -18.93 13.24 28.09
N GLU A 119 -18.93 11.91 28.06
CA GLU A 119 -19.53 11.09 29.12
C GLU A 119 -18.84 11.29 30.47
N ARG A 120 -17.51 11.44 30.49
CA ARG A 120 -16.77 11.80 31.70
C ARG A 120 -17.18 13.17 32.25
N ALA A 121 -17.37 14.16 31.37
CA ALA A 121 -17.81 15.48 31.78
C ALA A 121 -19.24 15.47 32.35
N LYS A 122 -20.16 14.75 31.71
CA LYS A 122 -21.53 14.55 32.21
C LYS A 122 -21.53 13.88 33.58
N ARG A 123 -20.74 12.81 33.75
CA ARG A 123 -20.61 12.10 35.02
C ARG A 123 -20.10 13.01 36.14
N SER A 124 -19.04 13.77 35.88
CA SER A 124 -18.51 14.75 36.85
C SER A 124 -19.55 15.78 37.27
N LYS A 125 -20.38 16.26 36.32
CA LYS A 125 -21.49 17.18 36.62
C LYS A 125 -22.59 16.54 37.46
N LEU A 126 -22.96 15.29 37.18
CA LEU A 126 -23.95 14.57 37.98
C LEU A 126 -23.44 14.30 39.39
N GLU A 127 -22.17 13.92 39.53
CA GLU A 127 -21.51 13.71 40.82
C GLU A 127 -21.52 15.00 41.66
N SER A 128 -21.22 16.16 41.06
CA SER A 128 -21.29 17.45 41.78
C SER A 128 -22.72 17.84 42.19
N GLN A 129 -23.71 17.55 41.35
CA GLN A 129 -25.13 17.76 41.68
C GLN A 129 -25.58 16.87 42.85
N ILE A 130 -25.16 15.59 42.86
CA ILE A 130 -25.46 14.67 43.96
C ILE A 130 -24.85 15.18 45.28
N GLU A 131 -23.60 15.63 45.27
CA GLU A 131 -22.97 16.18 46.47
C GLU A 131 -23.66 17.47 46.97
N ALA A 132 -24.09 18.34 46.05
CA ALA A 132 -24.89 19.52 46.41
C ALA A 132 -26.23 19.13 47.06
N LEU A 133 -26.94 18.15 46.52
CA LEU A 133 -28.20 17.66 47.09
C LEU A 133 -27.99 17.05 48.48
N LYS A 134 -26.94 16.25 48.68
CA LYS A 134 -26.57 15.72 50.01
C LYS A 134 -26.28 16.82 51.02
N ALA A 135 -25.66 17.92 50.59
CA ALA A 135 -25.39 19.06 51.46
C ALA A 135 -26.68 19.77 51.90
N ILE A 136 -27.65 19.90 50.99
CA ILE A 136 -28.98 20.46 51.26
C ILE A 136 -29.78 19.53 52.21
N GLU A 137 -29.77 18.22 51.98
CA GLU A 137 -30.42 17.25 52.86
C GLU A 137 -29.89 17.35 54.29
N LYS A 138 -28.56 17.40 54.45
CA LYS A 138 -27.91 17.59 55.77
C LYS A 138 -28.25 18.92 56.43
N SER A 139 -28.50 19.99 55.68
CA SER A 139 -28.88 21.27 56.26
C SER A 139 -30.34 21.28 56.70
N LEU A 140 -31.24 20.66 55.93
CA LEU A 140 -32.64 20.45 56.29
C LEU A 140 -32.78 19.62 57.56
N ASP A 141 -32.05 18.50 57.68
CA ASP A 141 -32.05 17.65 58.87
C ASP A 141 -31.64 18.43 60.14
N LYS A 142 -30.68 19.36 60.01
CA LYS A 142 -30.26 20.21 61.13
C LYS A 142 -31.35 21.18 61.55
N VAL A 143 -32.04 21.81 60.59
CA VAL A 143 -33.15 22.73 60.87
C VAL A 143 -34.30 21.99 61.56
N GLN A 144 -34.70 20.84 61.04
CA GLN A 144 -35.78 20.03 61.64
C GLN A 144 -35.47 19.61 63.08
N ARG A 145 -34.22 19.24 63.38
CA ARG A 145 -33.80 18.91 64.76
C ARG A 145 -33.86 20.12 65.71
N VAL A 146 -33.59 21.32 65.21
CA VAL A 146 -33.70 22.55 66.01
C VAL A 146 -35.17 22.88 66.27
N GLU A 147 -36.03 22.75 65.26
CA GLU A 147 -37.47 22.97 65.40
C GLU A 147 -38.11 22.00 66.40
N GLN A 148 -37.75 20.71 66.35
CA GLN A 148 -38.22 19.72 67.33
C GLN A 148 -37.83 20.09 68.77
N ARG A 149 -36.60 20.55 68.99
CA ARG A 149 -36.12 20.99 70.32
C ARG A 149 -36.81 22.26 70.85
N LEU A 150 -37.44 23.05 69.99
CA LEU A 150 -38.18 24.25 70.40
C LEU A 150 -39.65 23.93 70.73
N GLN A 151 -40.13 22.74 70.37
CA GLN A 151 -41.51 22.29 70.62
C GLN A 151 -41.64 21.39 71.86
N ASP A 152 -40.54 20.79 72.33
CA ASP A 152 -40.41 20.05 73.59
C ASP A 152 -40.06 20.97 74.77
#